data_AF-A0A535SQB5-F1
#
_entry.id   AF-A0A535SQB5-F1
#
_cell.length_a   1.000
_cell.length_b   1.000
_cell.length_c   1.000
_cell.angle_alpha   90.00
_cell.angle_beta   90.00
_cell.angle_gamma   90.00
#
_symmetry.space_group_name_H-M   'P 1'
#
loop_
_entity.id
_entity.type
_entity.pdbx_description
1 polymer ?
#
loop_
_entity_poly.entity_id
_entity_poly.type
_entity_poly.pdbx_seq_one_letter_code
_entity_poly.pdbx_strand_id
1 'polypeptide(L)'
;MSSHKGVVQRLVNAYVKTLKWMKSHTAAEIADKMPADYYAGDKDMYVTALDGQKDSFTADGEMPPAGAQNALDIELKYVKDMKGATVDLAKTYTNEFASAAK
;
A
#
# COMPACT_ATOMS: atom_id res chain seq x y z
N MET A 1 -1.49 17.34 -6.48
CA MET A 1 -1.99 17.06 -5.12
C MET A 1 -2.33 18.33 -4.29
N SER A 2 -2.16 19.54 -4.82
CA SER A 2 -2.15 20.76 -4.00
C SER A 2 -3.52 21.32 -3.60
N SER A 3 -4.59 21.03 -4.34
CA SER A 3 -5.92 21.63 -4.10
C SER A 3 -6.73 20.97 -2.99
N HIS A 4 -6.38 19.74 -2.58
CA HIS A 4 -7.18 18.96 -1.62
C HIS A 4 -6.33 18.28 -0.53
N LYS A 5 -5.22 18.89 -0.12
CA LYS A 5 -4.28 18.32 0.88
C LYS A 5 -4.98 17.82 2.14
N GLY A 6 -5.96 18.56 2.66
CA GLY A 6 -6.70 18.16 3.87
C GLY A 6 -7.56 16.89 3.69
N VAL A 7 -8.12 16.66 2.51
CA VAL A 7 -8.86 15.43 2.20
C VAL A 7 -7.90 14.26 2.07
N VAL A 8 -6.77 14.46 1.36
CA VAL A 8 -5.71 13.45 1.22
C VAL A 8 -5.18 13.03 2.59
N GLN A 9 -4.87 13.97 3.47
CA GLN A 9 -4.38 13.65 4.82
C GLN A 9 -5.39 12.81 5.62
N ARG A 10 -6.69 13.15 5.57
CA ARG A 10 -7.72 12.37 6.29
C ARG A 10 -7.84 10.95 5.74
N LEU A 11 -7.73 10.78 4.43
CA LEU A 11 -7.74 9.46 3.79
C LEU A 11 -6.51 8.64 4.19
N VAL A 12 -5.31 9.24 4.12
CA VAL A 12 -4.07 8.57 4.52
C VAL A 12 -4.09 8.19 6.01
N ASN A 13 -4.60 9.06 6.88
CA ASN A 13 -4.79 8.73 8.30
C ASN A 13 -5.66 7.48 8.49
N ALA A 14 -6.76 7.37 7.75
CA ALA A 14 -7.62 6.19 7.81
C ALA A 14 -6.87 4.92 7.36
N TYR A 15 -6.12 4.99 6.25
CA TYR A 15 -5.34 3.85 5.78
C TYR A 15 -4.23 3.43 6.73
N VAL A 16 -3.43 4.37 7.23
CA VAL A 16 -2.35 4.05 8.19
C VAL A 16 -2.93 3.47 9.48
N LYS A 17 -4.06 3.98 9.97
CA LYS A 17 -4.76 3.40 11.12
C LYS A 17 -5.23 1.96 10.85
N THR A 18 -5.75 1.68 9.65
CA THR A 18 -6.14 0.32 9.25
C THR A 18 -4.94 -0.61 9.13
N LEU A 19 -3.82 -0.17 8.56
CA LEU A 19 -2.58 -0.96 8.48
C LEU A 19 -2.07 -1.35 9.87
N LYS A 20 -2.05 -0.39 10.80
CA LYS A 20 -1.70 -0.64 12.22
C LYS A 20 -2.67 -1.63 12.88
N TRP A 21 -3.97 -1.48 12.63
CA TRP A 21 -4.97 -2.41 13.14
C TRP A 21 -4.77 -3.82 12.58
N MET A 22 -4.55 -3.98 11.28
CA MET A 22 -4.29 -5.27 10.66
C MET A 22 -3.04 -5.96 11.23
N LYS A 23 -1.99 -5.20 11.56
CA LYS A 23 -0.78 -5.77 12.18
C LYS A 23 -1.02 -6.36 13.58
N SER A 24 -2.05 -5.91 14.30
CA SER A 24 -2.36 -6.37 15.66
C SER A 24 -3.50 -7.40 15.71
N HIS A 25 -4.03 -7.84 14.58
CA HIS A 25 -5.14 -8.78 14.48
C HIS A 25 -4.76 -9.99 13.64
N THR A 26 -5.45 -11.10 13.88
CA THR A 26 -5.30 -12.34 13.11
C THR A 26 -5.98 -12.23 11.73
N ALA A 27 -5.58 -13.08 10.78
CA ALA A 27 -6.23 -13.15 9.47
C ALA A 27 -7.73 -13.46 9.58
N ALA A 28 -8.15 -14.27 10.57
CA ALA A 28 -9.56 -14.57 10.82
C ALA A 28 -10.35 -13.32 11.25
N GLU A 29 -9.83 -12.54 12.20
CA GLU A 29 -10.47 -11.31 12.67
C GLU A 29 -10.55 -10.24 11.57
N ILE A 30 -9.55 -10.18 10.69
CA ILE A 30 -9.57 -9.30 9.52
C ILE A 30 -10.60 -9.79 8.51
N ALA A 31 -10.62 -11.09 8.21
CA ALA A 31 -11.60 -11.68 7.30
C ALA A 31 -13.04 -11.41 7.79
N ASP A 32 -13.31 -11.50 9.09
CA ASP A 32 -14.63 -11.17 9.67
C ASP A 32 -15.12 -9.73 9.41
N LYS A 33 -14.22 -8.80 9.03
CA LYS A 33 -14.57 -7.43 8.64
C LYS A 33 -14.81 -7.27 7.14
N MET A 34 -14.57 -8.30 6.34
CA MET A 34 -14.71 -8.26 4.89
C MET A 34 -16.12 -8.68 4.47
N PRO A 35 -16.68 -8.08 3.39
CA PRO A 35 -17.93 -8.55 2.81
C PRO A 35 -17.81 -10.02 2.36
N ALA A 36 -18.88 -10.80 2.53
CA ALA A 36 -18.86 -12.23 2.22
C ALA A 36 -18.49 -12.54 0.74
N ASP A 37 -18.80 -11.63 -0.17
CA ASP A 37 -18.47 -11.75 -1.60
C ASP A 37 -16.95 -11.84 -1.85
N TYR A 38 -16.11 -11.30 -0.95
CA TYR A 38 -14.66 -11.37 -1.07
C TYR A 38 -14.10 -12.78 -0.80
N TYR A 39 -14.86 -13.64 -0.12
CA TYR A 39 -14.43 -15.01 0.16
C TYR A 39 -14.48 -15.91 -1.07
N ALA A 40 -15.11 -15.47 -2.18
CA ALA A 40 -15.33 -16.28 -3.36
C ALA A 40 -16.01 -17.64 -3.06
N GLY A 41 -16.84 -17.69 -2.02
CA GLY A 41 -17.53 -18.91 -1.57
C GLY A 41 -16.76 -19.77 -0.56
N ASP A 42 -15.50 -19.47 -0.27
CA ASP A 42 -14.67 -20.21 0.70
C ASP A 42 -13.91 -19.28 1.64
N LYS A 43 -14.44 -19.14 2.86
CA LYS A 43 -13.86 -18.26 3.88
C LYS A 43 -12.57 -18.82 4.46
N ASP A 44 -12.44 -20.13 4.59
CA ASP A 44 -11.24 -20.74 5.20
C ASP A 44 -10.04 -20.63 4.25
N MET A 45 -10.28 -20.80 2.95
CA MET A 45 -9.30 -20.51 1.90
C MET A 45 -8.89 -19.03 1.93
N TYR A 46 -9.86 -18.11 2.05
CA TYR A 46 -9.59 -16.67 2.15
C TYR A 46 -8.71 -16.32 3.36
N VAL A 47 -9.03 -16.85 4.53
CA VAL A 47 -8.24 -16.65 5.77
C VAL A 47 -6.82 -17.18 5.58
N THR A 48 -6.65 -18.36 5.00
CA THR A 48 -5.33 -18.96 4.74
C THR A 48 -4.49 -18.09 3.81
N ALA A 49 -5.09 -17.62 2.70
CA ALA A 49 -4.41 -16.74 1.76
C ALA A 49 -4.03 -15.39 2.40
N LEU A 50 -4.94 -14.82 3.19
CA LEU A 50 -4.71 -13.57 3.91
C LEU A 50 -3.57 -13.70 4.93
N ASP A 51 -3.50 -14.81 5.67
CA ASP A 51 -2.43 -15.04 6.64
C ASP A 51 -1.05 -15.10 5.97
N GLY A 52 -0.96 -15.76 4.82
CA GLY A 52 0.28 -15.81 4.02
C GLY A 52 0.67 -14.47 3.38
N GLN A 53 -0.28 -13.57 3.16
CA GLN A 53 -0.02 -12.28 2.49
C GLN A 53 0.15 -11.11 3.46
N LYS A 54 -0.46 -11.16 4.67
CA LYS A 54 -0.61 -9.99 5.55
C LYS A 54 0.71 -9.29 5.89
N ASP A 55 1.81 -10.03 5.94
CA ASP A 55 3.12 -9.49 6.30
C ASP A 55 3.76 -8.64 5.20
N SER A 56 3.23 -8.73 3.96
CA SER A 56 3.62 -7.88 2.84
C SER A 56 3.10 -6.44 2.96
N PHE A 57 2.08 -6.20 3.80
CA PHE A 57 1.60 -4.85 4.07
C PHE A 57 2.55 -4.12 5.03
N THR A 58 2.89 -2.88 4.68
CA THR A 58 3.65 -2.00 5.58
C THR A 58 2.80 -1.63 6.80
N ALA A 59 3.44 -1.29 7.92
CA ALA A 59 2.74 -0.89 9.14
C ALA A 59 2.42 0.62 9.18
N ASP A 60 3.18 1.42 8.43
CA ASP A 60 3.19 2.88 8.46
C ASP A 60 2.70 3.51 7.15
N GLY A 61 2.52 2.73 6.09
CA GLY A 61 2.08 3.20 4.78
C GLY A 61 3.14 3.98 4.00
N GLU A 62 4.39 4.03 4.48
CA GLU A 62 5.46 4.75 3.78
C GLU A 62 6.01 3.95 2.58
N MET A 63 6.36 4.67 1.51
CA MET A 63 7.09 4.10 0.39
C MET A 63 8.59 4.10 0.70
N PRO A 64 9.27 2.93 0.72
CA PRO A 64 10.71 2.88 0.88
C PRO A 64 11.42 3.50 -0.33
N PRO A 65 12.40 4.41 -0.15
CA PRO A 65 13.09 5.05 -1.28
C PRO A 65 13.76 4.05 -2.23
N ALA A 66 14.35 2.98 -1.68
CA ALA A 66 14.94 1.91 -2.48
C ALA A 66 13.90 1.17 -3.34
N GLY A 67 12.65 1.06 -2.87
CA GLY A 67 11.56 0.45 -3.64
C GLY A 67 11.22 1.25 -4.89
N ALA A 68 11.08 2.57 -4.76
CA ALA A 68 10.82 3.46 -5.89
C ALA A 68 11.96 3.47 -6.91
N GLN A 69 13.22 3.48 -6.43
CA GLN A 69 14.38 3.41 -7.32
C GLN A 69 14.44 2.08 -8.07
N ASN A 70 14.25 0.95 -7.39
CA ASN A 70 14.27 -0.36 -8.02
C ASN A 70 13.18 -0.50 -9.10
N ALA A 71 11.98 0.01 -8.85
CA ALA A 71 10.90 0.03 -9.83
C ALA A 71 11.30 0.83 -11.08
N LEU A 72 11.86 2.02 -10.91
CA LEU A 72 12.34 2.86 -12.01
C LEU A 72 13.45 2.17 -12.81
N ASP A 73 14.42 1.53 -12.14
CA ASP A 73 15.52 0.83 -12.82
C ASP A 73 15.00 -0.31 -13.71
N ILE A 74 13.99 -1.05 -13.24
CA ILE A 74 13.32 -2.10 -14.02
C ILE A 74 12.58 -1.49 -15.22
N GLU A 75 11.84 -0.40 -15.02
CA GLU A 75 11.12 0.28 -16.09
C GLU A 75 12.07 0.80 -17.18
N LEU A 76 13.13 1.50 -16.81
CA LEU A 76 14.14 2.01 -17.74
C LEU A 76 14.84 0.89 -18.52
N LYS A 77 15.02 -0.28 -17.88
CA LYS A 77 15.68 -1.43 -18.51
C LYS A 77 14.80 -2.16 -19.52
N TYR A 78 13.53 -2.37 -19.19
CA TYR A 78 12.67 -3.29 -19.94
C TYR A 78 11.50 -2.63 -20.69
N VAL A 79 11.00 -1.49 -20.24
CA VAL A 79 9.89 -0.79 -20.89
C VAL A 79 10.43 0.04 -22.05
N LYS A 80 10.07 -0.33 -23.28
CA LYS A 80 10.60 0.28 -24.51
C LYS A 80 10.44 1.80 -24.53
N ASP A 81 9.30 2.30 -24.09
CA ASP A 81 8.96 3.73 -24.13
C ASP A 81 9.65 4.54 -23.01
N MET A 82 10.21 3.87 -22.01
CA MET A 82 10.95 4.49 -20.91
C MET A 82 12.46 4.57 -21.20
N LYS A 83 12.96 3.94 -22.25
CA LYS A 83 14.39 3.91 -22.56
C LYS A 83 14.94 5.31 -22.80
N GLY A 84 15.94 5.70 -22.00
CA GLY A 84 16.57 7.02 -22.07
C GLY A 84 15.75 8.15 -21.44
N ALA A 85 14.60 7.85 -20.83
CA ALA A 85 13.84 8.84 -20.07
C ALA A 85 14.60 9.25 -18.81
N THR A 86 14.49 10.53 -18.44
CA THR A 86 14.92 11.03 -17.14
C THR A 86 13.70 11.22 -16.27
N VAL A 87 13.61 10.48 -15.16
CA VAL A 87 12.48 10.52 -14.24
C VAL A 87 12.92 11.10 -12.90
N ASP A 88 12.17 12.10 -12.43
CA ASP A 88 12.35 12.70 -11.11
C ASP A 88 11.39 12.01 -10.12
N LEU A 89 11.90 11.02 -9.37
CA LEU A 89 11.10 10.22 -8.44
C LEU A 89 10.39 11.07 -7.38
N ALA A 90 10.97 12.21 -6.97
CA ALA A 90 10.36 13.11 -5.99
C ALA A 90 9.04 13.73 -6.47
N LYS A 91 8.76 13.68 -7.77
CA LYS A 91 7.48 14.12 -8.36
C LYS A 91 6.48 12.98 -8.55
N THR A 92 6.88 11.73 -8.33
CA THR A 92 6.05 10.53 -8.58
C THR A 92 5.37 10.01 -7.33
N TYR A 93 5.97 10.21 -6.16
CA TYR A 93 5.39 9.85 -4.87
C TYR A 93 5.82 10.83 -3.76
N THR A 94 5.14 10.78 -2.62
CA THR A 94 5.53 11.51 -1.41
C THR A 94 5.12 10.72 -0.17
N ASN A 95 5.98 10.73 0.86
CA ASN A 95 5.63 10.22 2.18
C ASN A 95 5.08 11.31 3.11
N GLU A 96 4.97 12.58 2.69
CA GLU A 96 4.51 13.72 3.51
C GLU A 96 3.26 13.39 4.34
N PHE A 97 2.26 12.76 3.72
CA PHE A 97 1.00 12.43 4.38
C PHE A 97 1.09 11.19 5.27
N ALA A 98 1.87 10.18 4.88
CA ALA A 98 2.05 8.94 5.64
C ALA A 98 2.87 9.20 6.91
N SER A 99 3.97 9.95 6.80
CA SER A 99 4.79 10.37 7.95
C SER A 99 4.03 11.28 8.91
N ALA A 100 3.04 12.05 8.42
CA ALA A 100 2.17 12.87 9.24
C ALA A 100 0.95 12.11 9.83
N ALA A 101 0.73 10.87 9.41
CA ALA A 101 -0.40 10.07 9.86
C ALA A 101 -0.14 9.47 11.24
N LYS A 102 -1.15 9.59 12.11
CA LYS A 102 -1.12 9.06 13.48
C LYS A 102 -1.87 7.75 13.57
#